data_AF-A0A354EGR6-F1
#
_entry.id   AF-A0A354EGR6-F1
#
_cell.length_a   1.000
_cell.length_b   1.000
_cell.length_c   1.000
_cell.angle_alpha   90.00
_cell.angle_beta   90.00
_cell.angle_gamma   90.00
#
_symmetry.space_group_name_H-M   'P 1'
#
loop_
_entity.id
_entity.type
_entity.pdbx_description
1 polymer ?
#
loop_
_entity_poly.entity_id
_entity_poly.type
_entity_poly.pdbx_seq_one_letter_code
_entity_poly.pdbx_strand_id
1 'polypeptide(L)' 'RLRVWGKLAGEWKPEQLADLVEEVSLADMESRIQQILAGGISGRVVVRLF' A
#
# COMPACT_ATOMS: atom_id res chain seq x y z
N ARG A 1 7.01 -14.53 17.40
CA ARG A 1 6.53 -14.04 16.09
C ARG A 1 5.04 -13.65 16.09
N LEU A 2 4.09 -14.57 16.32
CA LEU A 2 2.64 -14.28 16.21
C LEU A 2 2.14 -13.16 17.15
N ARG A 3 2.63 -13.11 18.40
CA ARG A 3 2.24 -12.06 19.36
C ARG A 3 2.64 -10.66 18.92
N VAL A 4 3.81 -10.53 18.27
CA VAL A 4 4.30 -9.26 17.72
C VAL A 4 3.43 -8.83 16.54
N TRP A 5 3.11 -9.76 15.64
CA TRP A 5 2.17 -9.52 14.55
C TRP A 5 0.77 -9.13 15.03
N GLY A 6 0.29 -9.76 16.11
CA GLY A 6 -0.98 -9.40 16.75
C GLY A 6 -0.98 -7.98 17.32
N LYS A 7 0.13 -7.54 17.94
CA LYS A 7 0.27 -6.15 18.41
C LYS A 7 0.34 -5.17 17.24
N LEU A 8 1.11 -5.45 16.19
CA LEU A 8 1.19 -4.61 14.98
C LEU A 8 -0.14 -4.45 14.24
N ALA A 9 -1.01 -5.46 14.28
CA ALA A 9 -2.34 -5.38 13.70
C ALA A 9 -3.36 -4.62 14.58
N GLY A 10 -3.03 -4.39 15.85
CA GLY A 10 -3.91 -3.78 16.85
C GLY A 10 -3.23 -2.60 17.55
N GLU A 11 -2.77 -2.82 18.78
CA GLU A 11 -2.20 -1.79 19.67
C GLU A 11 -1.07 -0.95 19.04
N TRP A 12 -0.25 -1.56 18.20
CA TRP A 12 0.89 -0.90 17.53
C TRP A 12 0.59 -0.55 16.08
N LYS A 13 -0.69 -0.58 15.68
CA LYS A 13 -1.09 -0.21 14.32
C LYS A 13 -0.80 1.28 14.11
N PRO A 14 0.03 1.66 13.13
CA PRO A 14 0.25 3.07 12.84
C PRO A 14 -1.05 3.74 12.42
N GLU A 15 -1.31 4.93 12.96
CA GLU A 15 -2.57 5.66 12.71
C GLU A 15 -2.69 6.12 11.25
N GLN A 16 -1.55 6.46 10.63
CA GLN A 16 -1.43 7.04 9.29
C GLN A 16 -1.23 5.99 8.19
N LEU A 17 -1.68 4.74 8.38
CA LEU A 17 -1.55 3.70 7.36
C LEU A 17 -2.24 4.04 6.04
N ALA A 18 -3.32 4.83 6.10
CA ALA A 18 -4.03 5.29 4.92
C ALA A 18 -3.17 6.22 4.05
N ASP A 19 -2.25 6.96 4.66
CA ASP A 19 -1.37 7.90 3.95
C ASP A 19 -0.29 7.18 3.11
N LEU A 20 -0.08 5.89 3.39
CA LEU A 20 0.80 5.00 2.60
C LEU A 20 0.06 4.31 1.44
N VAL A 21 -1.21 4.67 1.22
CA VAL A 21 -2.03 4.15 0.13
C VAL A 21 -2.16 5.21 -0.95
N GLU A 22 -1.73 4.88 -2.15
CA GLU A 22 -1.94 5.70 -3.33
C GLU A 22 -3.10 5.12 -4.15
N GLU A 23 -4.15 5.92 -4.38
CA GLU A 23 -5.28 5.51 -5.21
C GLU A 23 -5.15 6.01 -6.64
N VAL A 24 -5.03 5.08 -7.59
CA VAL A 24 -4.82 5.37 -9.01
C VAL A 24 -6.01 4.91 -9.86
N SER A 25 -6.19 5.52 -11.02
CA SER A 25 -7.18 5.07 -11.99
C SER A 25 -6.70 3.81 -12.72
N LEU A 26 -7.62 3.11 -13.39
CA LEU A 26 -7.24 1.98 -14.24
C LEU A 26 -6.30 2.39 -15.38
N ALA A 27 -6.43 3.61 -15.90
CA ALA A 27 -5.55 4.11 -16.96
C ALA A 27 -4.10 4.28 -16.48
N ASP A 28 -3.90 4.63 -15.21
CA ASP A 28 -2.56 4.84 -14.62
C ASP A 28 -1.91 3.55 -14.12
N MET A 29 -2.65 2.43 -14.16
CA MET A 29 -2.20 1.13 -13.63
C MET A 29 -0.88 0.66 -14.25
N GLU A 30 -0.75 0.75 -15.57
CA GLU A 30 0.42 0.24 -16.27
C GLU A 30 1.69 1.00 -15.89
N SER A 31 1.59 2.32 -15.73
CA SER A 31 2.69 3.17 -15.26
C SER A 31 3.15 2.77 -13.85
N ARG A 32 2.20 2.50 -12.94
CA ARG A 32 2.49 2.07 -11.57
C ARG A 32 3.11 0.68 -11.51
N ILE A 33 2.70 -0.25 -12.37
CA ILE A 33 3.32 -1.58 -12.46
C ILE A 33 4.80 -1.47 -12.82
N GLN A 34 5.14 -0.63 -13.80
CA GLN A 34 6.55 -0.42 -14.17
C GLN A 34 7.37 0.16 -13.00
N GLN A 35 6.79 1.10 -12.25
CA GLN A 35 7.44 1.65 -11.06
C GLN A 35 7.62 0.61 -9.94
N ILE A 36 6.67 -0.31 -9.74
CA ILE A 36 6.80 -1.42 -8.78
C ILE A 36 7.94 -2.35 -9.20
N LEU A 37 8.00 -2.73 -10.48
CA LEU A 37 9.03 -3.62 -11.00
C LEU A 37 10.43 -3.00 -10.93
N ALA A 38 10.53 -1.68 -11.08
CA ALA A 38 11.77 -0.94 -10.89
C ALA A 38 12.16 -0.75 -9.41
N GLY A 39 11.33 -1.17 -8.45
CA GLY A 39 11.55 -0.97 -7.02
C GLY A 39 11.33 0.48 -6.55
N GLY A 40 10.60 1.28 -7.33
CA GLY A 40 10.39 2.71 -7.08
C GLY A 40 9.19 3.05 -6.18
N ILE A 41 8.44 2.06 -5.68
CA ILE A 41 7.26 2.29 -4.83
C ILE A 41 7.45 1.63 -3.46
N SER A 42 7.17 2.39 -2.41
CA SER A 42 7.00 1.91 -1.04
C SER A 42 5.56 2.16 -0.58
N GLY A 43 4.87 1.14 -0.06
CA GLY A 43 3.48 1.26 0.39
C GLY A 43 2.51 0.37 -0.39
N ARG A 44 1.27 0.86 -0.59
CA ARG A 44 0.25 0.16 -1.38
C ARG A 44 -0.34 1.07 -2.46
N VAL A 45 -0.56 0.53 -3.64
CA VAL A 45 -1.30 1.19 -4.73
C VAL A 45 -2.65 0.49 -4.87
N VAL A 46 -3.74 1.24 -4.79
CA VAL A 46 -5.12 0.74 -4.94
C VAL A 46 -5.69 1.28 -6.24
N VAL A 47 -6.22 0.40 -7.09
CA VAL A 47 -6.81 0.80 -8.37
C VAL A 47 -8.31 1.04 -8.20
N ARG A 48 -8.76 2.25 -8.52
CA ARG A 48 -10.19 2.59 -8.59
C ARG A 48 -10.78 2.15 -9.93
N LEU A 49 -11.85 1.36 -9.87
CA LEU A 49 -12.52 0.76 -11.03
C LEU A 49 -13.83 1.47 -11.43
N PHE A 50 -14.21 2.54 -10.72
CA PHE A 50 -15.47 3.27 -10.89
C PHE A 50 -15.21 4.77 -10.95
#